data_AF-A0A2V2US56-F1
#
_entry.id   AF-A0A2V2US56-F1
#
_cell.length_a   1.000
_cell.length_b   1.000
_cell.length_c   1.000
_cell.angle_alpha   90.00
_cell.angle_beta   90.00
_cell.angle_gamma   90.00
#
_symmetry.space_group_name_H-M   'P 1'
#
loop_
_entity.id
_entity.type
_entity.pdbx_description
1 polymer ?
#
loop_
_entity_poly.entity_id
_entity_poly.type
_entity_poly.pdbx_seq_one_letter_code
_entity_poly.pdbx_strand_id
1 'polypeptide(L)'
;MSGIPEEGLYGNVESQSSNVSQGGRRRTRSEFEGDTDYSSATRIRLEGMYRPQWTMSSSVEDILLEGSNNRTDMKLNDFLPNYFGGRAAVDEDSNVTMQVFVRRPNAYVQDQRLLEEVLNLTEYQALEKRKKLLEAINKLHHEGVFSLGQWRDHEGKDTVTLLARGKLNAALTQILTERLRGTQERARREQQQIIFNLSAKIEDLLFKGSVRVMDIKLNDFLTLELDGRGILRANRNVLLRDFFINPTSHIRDAGVLNEIQASGAYARMEGTVREEIDKGEAVRRLHHEGVFFLRQWKDYEGKDTLTRHVCGKLNGVLTHVETQIIEAEERQRREAEERRRRAQEMKFTISTTIEDVLFKGEFRYKEKKLNDFLLMRFGGRGVVANNRDILLEEFFKEPARYIHDAEV
;
A
#
# COMPACT_ATOMS: atom_id res chain seq x y z
N MET A 1 -9.03 -55.45 -27.56
CA MET A 1 -9.48 -56.81 -27.17
C MET A 1 -8.98 -57.00 -25.73
N SER A 2 -9.79 -56.76 -24.70
CA SER A 2 -10.90 -57.61 -24.21
C SER A 2 -10.36 -58.98 -23.75
N GLY A 3 -10.53 -59.45 -22.51
CA GLY A 3 -11.40 -59.00 -21.43
C GLY A 3 -11.10 -59.62 -20.05
N ILE A 4 -11.92 -59.19 -19.10
CA ILE A 4 -12.14 -59.56 -17.70
C ILE A 4 -13.28 -60.66 -17.67
N PRO A 5 -13.89 -61.10 -16.55
CA PRO A 5 -13.51 -61.74 -15.26
C PRO A 5 -14.18 -63.14 -15.06
N GLU A 6 -14.04 -63.77 -13.87
CA GLU A 6 -15.10 -64.53 -13.14
C GLU A 6 -14.65 -64.66 -11.66
N GLU A 7 -15.31 -64.15 -10.61
CA GLU A 7 -16.63 -64.41 -9.99
C GLU A 7 -16.80 -65.74 -9.24
N GLY A 8 -17.31 -65.63 -8.00
CA GLY A 8 -17.99 -66.69 -7.25
C GLY A 8 -17.51 -66.90 -5.81
N LEU A 9 -18.30 -67.07 -4.74
CA LEU A 9 -19.70 -66.80 -4.35
C LEU A 9 -19.97 -67.69 -3.09
N TYR A 10 -20.76 -67.20 -2.13
CA TYR A 10 -21.43 -67.92 -1.01
C TYR A 10 -20.55 -68.52 0.11
N GLY A 11 -20.93 -68.57 1.39
CA GLY A 11 -22.13 -68.22 2.18
C GLY A 11 -21.78 -68.49 3.66
N ASN A 12 -22.33 -67.78 4.65
CA ASN A 12 -23.62 -68.01 5.35
C ASN A 12 -23.42 -68.54 6.80
N VAL A 13 -24.09 -67.85 7.75
CA VAL A 13 -24.78 -68.38 8.96
C VAL A 13 -23.87 -68.79 10.15
N GLU A 14 -23.75 -68.03 11.25
CA GLU A 14 -24.69 -67.76 12.37
C GLU A 14 -24.34 -68.63 13.60
N SER A 15 -24.15 -68.00 14.77
CA SER A 15 -24.58 -68.45 16.12
C SER A 15 -23.63 -68.05 17.27
N GLN A 16 -24.15 -67.14 18.12
CA GLN A 16 -24.28 -67.22 19.60
C GLN A 16 -22.99 -67.25 20.46
N SER A 17 -22.66 -66.14 21.16
CA SER A 17 -23.06 -65.75 22.55
C SER A 17 -22.51 -66.72 23.63
N SER A 18 -21.95 -66.34 24.79
CA SER A 18 -22.26 -65.28 25.77
C SER A 18 -21.15 -65.27 26.85
N ASN A 19 -20.82 -64.14 27.49
CA ASN A 19 -21.14 -63.83 28.90
C ASN A 19 -20.74 -62.35 29.17
N VAL A 20 -21.69 -61.42 29.41
CA VAL A 20 -22.19 -60.96 30.74
C VAL A 20 -21.10 -60.23 31.55
N SER A 21 -21.25 -59.03 32.14
CA SER A 21 -22.20 -57.91 32.15
C SER A 21 -21.57 -56.85 33.07
N GLN A 22 -21.77 -55.55 32.83
CA GLN A 22 -22.40 -54.60 33.79
C GLN A 22 -22.09 -53.12 33.49
N GLY A 23 -23.17 -52.36 33.31
CA GLY A 23 -23.28 -50.94 33.69
C GLY A 23 -22.77 -49.92 32.66
N GLY A 24 -23.55 -49.06 32.03
CA GLY A 24 -24.89 -48.60 32.38
C GLY A 24 -24.93 -47.07 32.42
N ARG A 25 -25.51 -46.50 31.35
CA ARG A 25 -26.32 -45.27 31.32
C ARG A 25 -25.63 -43.91 31.07
N ARG A 26 -25.70 -43.56 29.78
CA ARG A 26 -25.93 -42.24 29.17
C ARG A 26 -26.57 -41.18 30.08
N ARG A 27 -26.17 -39.90 29.90
CA ARG A 27 -27.08 -38.78 29.60
C ARG A 27 -26.34 -37.56 29.00
N THR A 28 -27.02 -36.98 28.02
CA THR A 28 -26.82 -35.78 27.19
C THR A 28 -26.76 -34.47 27.99
N ARG A 29 -25.92 -33.48 27.61
CA ARG A 29 -26.11 -32.00 27.79
C ARG A 29 -24.93 -31.22 27.13
N SER A 30 -25.16 -30.38 26.11
CA SER A 30 -25.33 -28.90 26.10
C SER A 30 -24.06 -28.05 26.25
N GLU A 31 -23.94 -27.09 25.32
CA GLU A 31 -23.43 -25.71 25.47
C GLU A 31 -21.96 -25.41 25.84
N PHE A 32 -21.31 -24.72 24.87
CA PHE A 32 -20.58 -23.46 24.99
C PHE A 32 -19.26 -23.34 25.79
N GLU A 33 -18.31 -22.65 25.13
CA GLU A 33 -17.08 -21.96 25.61
C GLU A 33 -15.94 -22.84 26.16
N GLY A 34 -14.67 -22.63 25.80
CA GLY A 34 -14.02 -21.53 25.10
C GLY A 34 -12.55 -21.88 24.74
N ASP A 35 -11.83 -20.88 24.25
CA ASP A 35 -10.41 -20.90 23.85
C ASP A 35 -10.06 -21.57 22.52
N THR A 36 -10.58 -20.99 21.44
CA THR A 36 -9.76 -20.88 20.22
C THR A 36 -9.28 -19.45 20.10
N ASP A 37 -8.09 -19.20 20.63
CA ASP A 37 -7.33 -17.97 20.46
C ASP A 37 -6.96 -17.85 18.97
N TYR A 38 -7.92 -17.35 18.17
CA TYR A 38 -7.70 -17.02 16.77
C TYR A 38 -6.72 -15.86 16.73
N SER A 39 -5.43 -16.21 16.64
CA SER A 39 -4.31 -15.30 16.42
C SER A 39 -4.72 -14.17 15.49
N SER A 40 -4.58 -12.94 15.97
CA SER A 40 -4.93 -11.70 15.27
C SER A 40 -4.35 -11.65 13.85
N ALA A 41 -3.24 -12.35 13.59
CA ALA A 41 -2.61 -12.46 12.27
C ALA A 41 -3.48 -13.19 11.23
N THR A 42 -4.28 -14.19 11.64
CA THR A 42 -5.15 -14.94 10.74
C THR A 42 -6.41 -14.14 10.40
N ARG A 43 -6.95 -13.37 11.35
CA ARG A 43 -8.06 -12.42 11.07
C ARG A 43 -7.62 -11.31 10.12
N ILE A 44 -6.44 -10.72 10.33
CA ILE A 44 -5.88 -9.68 9.45
C ILE A 44 -5.69 -10.19 8.01
N ARG A 45 -5.23 -11.45 7.84
CA ARG A 45 -5.05 -12.05 6.51
C ARG A 45 -6.38 -12.37 5.81
N LEU A 46 -7.39 -12.83 6.55
CA LEU A 46 -8.73 -13.12 6.01
C LEU A 46 -9.51 -11.83 5.69
N GLU A 47 -9.46 -10.81 6.55
CA GLU A 47 -10.06 -9.49 6.27
C GLU A 47 -9.38 -8.79 5.08
N GLY A 48 -8.09 -9.03 4.85
CA GLY A 48 -7.37 -8.50 3.69
C GLY A 48 -7.79 -9.11 2.34
N MET A 49 -8.37 -10.32 2.33
CA MET A 49 -8.77 -11.02 1.09
C MET A 49 -10.18 -10.63 0.61
N TYR A 50 -11.05 -10.12 1.49
CA TYR A 50 -12.45 -9.82 1.18
C TYR A 50 -12.79 -8.33 1.19
N ARG A 51 -11.82 -7.44 1.40
CA ARG A 51 -12.06 -6.00 1.38
C ARG A 51 -12.11 -5.48 -0.07
N PRO A 52 -13.21 -4.88 -0.53
CA PRO A 52 -13.24 -4.29 -1.87
C PRO A 52 -12.19 -3.19 -1.98
N GLN A 53 -11.37 -3.28 -3.02
CA GLN A 53 -10.36 -2.29 -3.35
C GLN A 53 -11.01 -1.18 -4.18
N TRP A 54 -11.55 -0.18 -3.49
CA TRP A 54 -12.11 0.99 -4.16
C TRP A 54 -11.03 1.80 -4.87
N THR A 55 -11.43 2.43 -5.97
CA THR A 55 -10.58 3.36 -6.75
C THR A 55 -11.30 4.68 -6.93
N MET A 56 -10.60 5.72 -7.41
CA MET A 56 -11.24 7.02 -7.67
C MET A 56 -12.33 6.96 -8.76
N SER A 57 -12.31 5.92 -9.60
CA SER A 57 -13.33 5.66 -10.62
C SER A 57 -14.44 4.73 -10.15
N SER A 58 -14.39 4.22 -8.92
CA SER A 58 -15.45 3.38 -8.36
C SER A 58 -16.76 4.16 -8.28
N SER A 59 -17.86 3.49 -8.66
CA SER A 59 -19.19 4.07 -8.65
C SER A 59 -19.64 4.37 -7.22
N VAL A 60 -20.33 5.50 -7.04
CA VAL A 60 -20.99 5.79 -5.76
C VAL A 60 -22.06 4.74 -5.44
N GLU A 61 -22.71 4.17 -6.44
CA GLU A 61 -23.71 3.11 -6.28
C GLU A 61 -23.08 1.86 -5.67
N ASP A 62 -21.98 1.37 -6.24
CA ASP A 62 -21.29 0.16 -5.77
C ASP A 62 -20.81 0.30 -4.31
N ILE A 63 -20.25 1.47 -3.96
CA ILE A 63 -19.76 1.75 -2.61
C ILE A 63 -20.92 1.86 -1.60
N LEU A 64 -22.00 2.54 -1.98
CA LEU A 64 -23.14 2.74 -1.09
C LEU A 64 -23.92 1.43 -0.87
N LEU A 65 -24.06 0.61 -1.92
CA LEU A 65 -24.74 -0.67 -1.87
C LEU A 65 -23.85 -1.86 -1.45
N GLU A 66 -22.56 -1.62 -1.16
CA GLU A 66 -21.66 -2.63 -0.61
C GLU A 66 -22.28 -3.34 0.61
N GLY A 67 -22.33 -4.67 0.55
CA GLY A 67 -22.87 -5.53 1.60
C GLY A 67 -24.40 -5.51 1.75
N SER A 68 -25.13 -4.86 0.85
CA SER A 68 -26.59 -4.86 0.87
C SER A 68 -27.17 -6.04 0.08
N ASN A 69 -28.03 -6.82 0.71
CA ASN A 69 -28.66 -7.99 0.09
C ASN A 69 -29.81 -7.56 -0.85
N ASN A 70 -29.86 -8.14 -2.05
CA ASN A 70 -30.92 -7.92 -3.05
C ASN A 70 -32.24 -8.64 -2.68
N ARG A 71 -32.84 -8.31 -1.54
CA ARG A 71 -34.17 -8.83 -1.13
C ARG A 71 -35.31 -7.82 -1.34
N THR A 72 -35.19 -6.96 -2.35
CA THR A 72 -36.18 -5.88 -2.61
C THR A 72 -37.52 -6.39 -3.13
N ASP A 73 -37.50 -7.56 -3.79
CA ASP A 73 -38.66 -8.08 -4.52
C ASP A 73 -39.51 -9.04 -3.67
N MET A 74 -39.08 -9.31 -2.43
CA MET A 74 -39.83 -10.09 -1.45
C MET A 74 -41.14 -9.38 -1.11
N LYS A 75 -42.28 -10.10 -1.15
CA LYS A 75 -43.56 -9.53 -0.72
C LYS A 75 -43.67 -9.48 0.81
N LEU A 76 -44.55 -8.62 1.31
CA LEU A 76 -44.80 -8.46 2.74
C LEU A 76 -45.27 -9.79 3.37
N ASN A 77 -46.15 -10.55 2.71
CA ASN A 77 -46.56 -11.88 3.20
C ASN A 77 -45.50 -12.98 3.01
N ASP A 78 -44.41 -12.74 2.27
CA ASP A 78 -43.24 -13.61 2.27
C ASP A 78 -42.27 -13.25 3.39
N PHE A 79 -42.27 -11.98 3.81
CA PHE A 79 -41.39 -11.44 4.86
C PHE A 79 -41.91 -11.76 6.27
N LEU A 80 -43.19 -11.48 6.56
CA LEU A 80 -43.76 -11.61 7.89
C LEU A 80 -43.67 -13.04 8.48
N PRO A 81 -43.97 -14.12 7.73
CA PRO A 81 -43.94 -15.47 8.30
C PRO A 81 -42.54 -15.94 8.70
N ASN A 82 -41.48 -15.38 8.10
CA ASN A 82 -40.11 -15.72 8.45
C ASN A 82 -39.71 -15.25 9.85
N TYR A 83 -40.42 -14.30 10.45
CA TYR A 83 -40.10 -13.73 11.78
C TYR A 83 -41.23 -13.90 12.80
N PHE A 84 -42.49 -13.93 12.36
CA PHE A 84 -43.67 -14.02 13.23
C PHE A 84 -44.44 -15.34 13.10
N GLY A 85 -43.97 -16.25 12.22
CA GLY A 85 -44.69 -17.48 11.87
C GLY A 85 -46.02 -17.21 11.16
N GLY A 86 -46.91 -18.20 11.07
CA GLY A 86 -48.21 -18.07 10.40
C GLY A 86 -49.24 -17.17 11.11
N ARG A 87 -48.84 -16.38 12.12
CA ARG A 87 -49.73 -15.49 12.90
C ARG A 87 -49.84 -14.08 12.33
N ALA A 88 -48.91 -13.67 11.46
CA ALA A 88 -48.92 -12.35 10.86
C ALA A 88 -49.04 -12.48 9.33
N ALA A 89 -50.20 -12.12 8.80
CA ALA A 89 -50.47 -11.99 7.38
C ALA A 89 -51.34 -10.75 7.17
N VAL A 90 -51.02 -9.98 6.12
CA VAL A 90 -51.88 -8.90 5.63
C VAL A 90 -52.80 -9.42 4.53
N ASP A 91 -53.90 -8.72 4.29
CA ASP A 91 -54.79 -9.03 3.17
C ASP A 91 -54.07 -9.01 1.81
N GLU A 92 -54.67 -9.66 0.82
CA GLU A 92 -54.11 -9.79 -0.54
C GLU A 92 -53.86 -8.40 -1.17
N ASP A 93 -54.73 -7.43 -0.88
CA ASP A 93 -54.67 -6.06 -1.40
C ASP A 93 -53.50 -5.24 -0.78
N SER A 94 -53.07 -5.61 0.42
CA SER A 94 -51.97 -5.00 1.17
C SER A 94 -50.66 -5.78 1.04
N ASN A 95 -50.65 -6.90 0.31
CA ASN A 95 -49.49 -7.75 0.08
C ASN A 95 -48.52 -7.17 -0.98
N VAL A 96 -47.95 -6.01 -0.66
CA VAL A 96 -47.02 -5.28 -1.51
C VAL A 96 -45.57 -5.78 -1.35
N THR A 97 -44.68 -5.39 -2.27
CA THR A 97 -43.24 -5.64 -2.10
C THR A 97 -42.68 -4.88 -0.91
N MET A 98 -41.63 -5.42 -0.28
CA MET A 98 -40.95 -4.75 0.83
C MET A 98 -40.42 -3.37 0.44
N GLN A 99 -40.04 -3.16 -0.83
CA GLN A 99 -39.65 -1.84 -1.34
C GLN A 99 -40.80 -0.81 -1.25
N VAL A 100 -42.03 -1.22 -1.52
CA VAL A 100 -43.23 -0.37 -1.42
C VAL A 100 -43.63 -0.20 0.04
N PHE A 101 -43.59 -1.27 0.83
CA PHE A 101 -43.93 -1.24 2.26
C PHE A 101 -43.06 -0.24 3.05
N VAL A 102 -41.73 -0.28 2.89
CA VAL A 102 -40.76 0.60 3.60
C VAL A 102 -40.94 2.09 3.25
N ARG A 103 -41.71 2.43 2.21
CA ARG A 103 -42.09 3.82 1.92
C ARG A 103 -43.12 4.34 2.91
N ARG A 104 -44.16 3.55 3.20
CA ARG A 104 -45.29 3.92 4.06
C ARG A 104 -45.85 2.70 4.80
N PRO A 105 -45.18 2.20 5.84
CA PRO A 105 -45.58 0.97 6.55
C PRO A 105 -47.00 1.04 7.11
N ASN A 106 -47.36 2.20 7.67
CA ASN A 106 -48.67 2.45 8.29
C ASN A 106 -49.85 2.39 7.30
N ALA A 107 -49.58 2.39 5.99
CA ALA A 107 -50.63 2.26 4.98
C ALA A 107 -51.04 0.80 4.72
N TYR A 108 -50.22 -0.16 5.13
CA TYR A 108 -50.39 -1.59 4.82
C TYR A 108 -50.59 -2.46 6.06
N VAL A 109 -50.13 -2.02 7.23
CA VAL A 109 -50.33 -2.73 8.51
C VAL A 109 -51.08 -1.81 9.46
N GLN A 110 -52.32 -2.18 9.79
CA GLN A 110 -53.19 -1.41 10.70
C GLN A 110 -52.96 -1.76 12.18
N ASP A 111 -52.49 -2.98 12.48
CA ASP A 111 -52.15 -3.38 13.84
C ASP A 111 -50.86 -2.67 14.29
N GLN A 112 -51.03 -1.71 15.21
CA GLN A 112 -49.92 -0.91 15.75
C GLN A 112 -48.86 -1.75 16.46
N ARG A 113 -49.22 -2.85 17.12
CA ARG A 113 -48.26 -3.71 17.83
C ARG A 113 -47.41 -4.48 16.84
N LEU A 114 -48.04 -5.09 15.84
CA LEU A 114 -47.35 -5.81 14.77
C LEU A 114 -46.44 -4.87 13.98
N LEU A 115 -46.91 -3.65 13.69
CA LEU A 115 -46.13 -2.65 13.00
C LEU A 115 -44.88 -2.25 13.80
N GLU A 116 -45.02 -1.98 15.10
CA GLU A 116 -43.89 -1.65 15.97
C GLU A 116 -42.86 -2.79 16.03
N GLU A 117 -43.33 -4.04 16.14
CA GLU A 117 -42.47 -5.22 16.09
C GLU A 117 -41.73 -5.35 14.74
N VAL A 118 -42.41 -5.12 13.62
CA VAL A 118 -41.82 -5.15 12.27
C VAL A 118 -40.76 -4.05 12.11
N LEU A 119 -41.03 -2.83 12.58
CA LEU A 119 -40.08 -1.70 12.50
C LEU A 119 -38.81 -1.96 13.32
N ASN A 120 -38.92 -2.75 14.40
CA ASN A 120 -37.80 -3.14 15.26
C ASN A 120 -36.95 -4.29 14.70
N LEU A 121 -37.39 -4.98 13.63
CA LEU A 121 -36.60 -6.04 13.00
C LEU A 121 -35.32 -5.51 12.34
N THR A 122 -34.23 -6.25 12.52
CA THR A 122 -32.91 -5.88 11.95
C THR A 122 -32.96 -5.86 10.42
N GLU A 123 -33.71 -6.77 9.82
CA GLU A 123 -33.88 -6.92 8.39
C GLU A 123 -34.77 -5.83 7.79
N TYR A 124 -35.78 -5.37 8.53
CA TYR A 124 -36.55 -4.19 8.15
C TYR A 124 -35.66 -2.93 8.21
N GLN A 125 -34.87 -2.75 9.28
CA GLN A 125 -33.92 -1.64 9.38
C GLN A 125 -32.87 -1.66 8.26
N ALA A 126 -32.43 -2.85 7.81
CA ALA A 126 -31.53 -2.99 6.67
C ALA A 126 -32.18 -2.50 5.36
N LEU A 127 -33.45 -2.83 5.14
CA LEU A 127 -34.23 -2.34 3.99
C LEU A 127 -34.44 -0.83 4.05
N GLU A 128 -34.72 -0.27 5.24
CA GLU A 128 -34.86 1.17 5.43
C GLU A 128 -33.54 1.91 5.17
N LYS A 129 -32.41 1.38 5.66
CA LYS A 129 -31.06 1.88 5.36
C LYS A 129 -30.80 1.85 3.85
N ARG A 130 -31.13 0.75 3.16
CA ARG A 130 -30.97 0.63 1.70
C ARG A 130 -31.83 1.65 0.94
N LYS A 131 -33.08 1.87 1.36
CA LYS A 131 -33.93 2.93 0.78
C LYS A 131 -33.26 4.30 0.86
N LYS A 132 -32.76 4.68 2.05
CA LYS A 132 -32.05 5.96 2.24
C LYS A 132 -30.81 6.06 1.35
N LEU A 133 -30.09 4.96 1.15
CA LEU A 133 -28.93 4.91 0.25
C LEU A 133 -29.32 5.06 -1.22
N LEU A 134 -30.41 4.42 -1.68
CA LEU A 134 -30.92 4.58 -3.05
C LEU A 134 -31.43 6.00 -3.34
N GLU A 135 -32.12 6.62 -2.37
CA GLU A 135 -32.52 8.02 -2.47
C GLU A 135 -31.29 8.94 -2.57
N ALA A 136 -30.23 8.66 -1.79
CA ALA A 136 -28.97 9.38 -1.88
C ALA A 136 -28.27 9.16 -3.24
N ILE A 137 -28.26 7.95 -3.78
CA ILE A 137 -27.69 7.65 -5.11
C ILE A 137 -28.41 8.45 -6.20
N ASN A 138 -29.74 8.40 -6.23
CA ASN A 138 -30.53 9.15 -7.21
C ASN A 138 -30.23 10.65 -7.12
N LYS A 139 -30.17 11.18 -5.90
CA LYS A 139 -29.81 12.58 -5.67
C LYS A 139 -28.41 12.91 -6.18
N LEU A 140 -27.41 12.10 -5.84
CA LEU A 140 -26.03 12.27 -6.31
C LEU A 140 -25.95 12.24 -7.84
N HIS A 141 -26.66 11.32 -8.50
CA HIS A 141 -26.72 11.25 -9.96
C HIS A 141 -27.38 12.50 -10.57
N HIS A 142 -28.44 13.03 -9.96
CA HIS A 142 -29.05 14.31 -10.39
C HIS A 142 -28.10 15.49 -10.22
N GLU A 143 -27.21 15.44 -9.23
CA GLU A 143 -26.16 16.43 -8.98
C GLU A 143 -24.87 16.14 -9.78
N GLY A 144 -24.88 15.13 -10.66
CA GLY A 144 -23.76 14.80 -11.55
C GLY A 144 -22.61 14.01 -10.90
N VAL A 145 -22.82 13.47 -9.71
CA VAL A 145 -21.81 12.70 -8.95
C VAL A 145 -22.04 11.21 -9.15
N PHE A 146 -21.22 10.58 -10.00
CA PHE A 146 -21.30 9.15 -10.32
C PHE A 146 -20.14 8.34 -9.74
N SER A 147 -19.00 8.98 -9.48
CA SER A 147 -17.76 8.33 -9.03
C SER A 147 -17.24 8.90 -7.72
N LEU A 148 -16.42 8.11 -7.03
CA LEU A 148 -15.78 8.52 -5.78
C LEU A 148 -14.84 9.73 -5.97
N GLY A 149 -14.21 9.86 -7.14
CA GLY A 149 -13.41 11.02 -7.51
C GLY A 149 -14.25 12.30 -7.62
N GLN A 150 -15.45 12.21 -8.21
CA GLN A 150 -16.39 13.35 -8.25
C GLN A 150 -16.95 13.67 -6.87
N TRP A 151 -17.23 12.66 -6.04
CA TRP A 151 -17.63 12.86 -4.66
C TRP A 151 -16.58 13.63 -3.84
N ARG A 152 -15.29 13.39 -4.08
CA ARG A 152 -14.21 14.13 -3.42
C ARG A 152 -14.34 15.64 -3.61
N ASP A 153 -14.64 16.07 -4.84
CA ASP A 153 -14.64 17.48 -5.25
C ASP A 153 -16.03 18.13 -5.12
N HIS A 154 -17.05 17.35 -4.74
CA HIS A 154 -18.41 17.81 -4.59
C HIS A 154 -18.59 18.70 -3.34
N GLU A 155 -19.23 19.87 -3.50
CA GLU A 155 -19.47 20.84 -2.44
C GLU A 155 -20.75 20.56 -1.64
N GLY A 156 -21.79 19.97 -2.26
CA GLY A 156 -23.12 19.74 -1.67
C GLY A 156 -23.23 18.57 -0.68
N LYS A 157 -22.12 18.16 -0.05
CA LYS A 157 -22.01 16.96 0.80
C LYS A 157 -22.94 16.96 2.01
N ASP A 158 -23.31 18.13 2.51
CA ASP A 158 -24.20 18.27 3.67
C ASP A 158 -25.67 17.96 3.34
N THR A 159 -26.02 17.98 2.06
CA THR A 159 -27.39 17.69 1.62
C THR A 159 -27.66 16.19 1.48
N VAL A 160 -26.60 15.37 1.50
CA VAL A 160 -26.65 13.90 1.40
C VAL A 160 -26.84 13.30 2.79
N THR A 161 -27.62 12.22 2.88
CA THR A 161 -27.86 11.52 4.15
C THR A 161 -26.54 11.15 4.82
N LEU A 162 -26.45 11.37 6.14
CA LEU A 162 -25.25 11.08 6.95
C LEU A 162 -24.69 9.66 6.73
N LEU A 163 -25.59 8.67 6.56
CA LEU A 163 -25.22 7.28 6.28
C LEU A 163 -24.43 7.14 4.96
N ALA A 164 -24.92 7.74 3.89
CA ALA A 164 -24.28 7.69 2.57
C ALA A 164 -22.95 8.45 2.57
N ARG A 165 -22.95 9.65 3.16
CA ARG A 165 -21.75 10.48 3.34
C ARG A 165 -20.66 9.75 4.11
N GLY A 166 -21.03 9.06 5.19
CA GLY A 166 -20.11 8.27 6.02
C GLY A 166 -19.45 7.14 5.23
N LYS A 167 -20.23 6.38 4.46
CA LYS A 167 -19.71 5.30 3.61
C LYS A 167 -18.74 5.79 2.54
N LEU A 168 -19.11 6.83 1.78
CA LEU A 168 -18.25 7.39 0.73
C LEU A 168 -16.96 7.98 1.30
N ASN A 169 -17.03 8.67 2.44
CA ASN A 169 -15.83 9.19 3.11
C ASN A 169 -14.94 8.08 3.65
N ALA A 170 -15.50 7.00 4.20
CA ALA A 170 -14.73 5.84 4.63
C ALA A 170 -13.96 5.20 3.47
N ALA A 171 -14.62 5.03 2.32
CA ALA A 171 -13.98 4.54 1.10
C ALA A 171 -12.86 5.49 0.61
N LEU A 172 -13.10 6.80 0.61
CA LEU A 172 -12.11 7.80 0.24
C LEU A 172 -10.88 7.77 1.18
N THR A 173 -11.11 7.72 2.49
CA THR A 173 -10.04 7.62 3.50
C THR A 173 -9.23 6.35 3.30
N GLN A 174 -9.87 5.20 3.06
CA GLN A 174 -9.17 3.95 2.79
C GLN A 174 -8.20 4.08 1.60
N ILE A 175 -8.66 4.62 0.47
CA ILE A 175 -7.81 4.81 -0.72
C ILE A 175 -6.63 5.72 -0.41
N LEU A 176 -6.86 6.84 0.29
CA LEU A 176 -5.81 7.79 0.62
C LEU A 176 -4.79 7.18 1.58
N THR A 177 -5.24 6.44 2.58
CA THR A 177 -4.37 5.73 3.54
C THR A 177 -3.56 4.63 2.85
N GLU A 178 -4.19 3.81 2.00
CA GLU A 178 -3.48 2.76 1.25
C GLU A 178 -2.48 3.35 0.25
N ARG A 179 -2.83 4.44 -0.43
CA ARG A 179 -1.92 5.17 -1.31
C ARG A 179 -0.72 5.72 -0.53
N LEU A 180 -0.95 6.35 0.62
CA LEU A 180 0.11 6.87 1.50
C LEU A 180 1.01 5.75 2.02
N ARG A 181 0.42 4.66 2.48
CA ARG A 181 1.15 3.45 2.93
C ARG A 181 1.99 2.88 1.79
N GLY A 182 1.43 2.81 0.58
CA GLY A 182 2.14 2.35 -0.62
C GLY A 182 3.32 3.25 -0.99
N THR A 183 3.18 4.58 -0.92
CA THR A 183 4.31 5.51 -1.14
C THR A 183 5.38 5.38 -0.06
N GLN A 184 4.98 5.27 1.21
CA GLN A 184 5.90 5.11 2.33
C GLN A 184 6.65 3.79 2.27
N GLU A 185 5.96 2.70 1.91
CA GLU A 185 6.55 1.37 1.75
C GLU A 185 7.54 1.33 0.58
N ARG A 186 7.24 1.99 -0.56
CA ARG A 186 8.20 2.14 -1.65
C ARG A 186 9.45 2.88 -1.20
N ALA A 187 9.29 4.02 -0.53
CA ALA A 187 10.42 4.79 0.01
C ALA A 187 11.24 3.96 1.01
N ARG A 188 10.59 3.19 1.88
CA ARG A 188 11.23 2.29 2.83
C ARG A 188 12.05 1.20 2.11
N ARG A 189 11.51 0.59 1.06
CA ARG A 189 12.20 -0.44 0.27
C ARG A 189 13.44 0.12 -0.43
N GLU A 190 13.31 1.31 -1.03
CA GLU A 190 14.44 2.00 -1.67
C GLU A 190 15.54 2.33 -0.65
N GLN A 191 15.18 2.89 0.51
CA GLN A 191 16.13 3.13 1.60
C GLN A 191 16.78 1.84 2.09
N GLN A 192 16.00 0.76 2.23
CA GLN A 192 16.53 -0.53 2.65
C GLN A 192 17.52 -1.10 1.61
N GLN A 193 17.24 -0.92 0.32
CA GLN A 193 18.14 -1.32 -0.76
C GLN A 193 19.44 -0.52 -0.72
N ILE A 194 19.38 0.79 -0.50
CA ILE A 194 20.57 1.65 -0.33
C ILE A 194 21.39 1.20 0.88
N ILE A 195 20.75 0.97 2.03
CA ILE A 195 21.42 0.50 3.24
C ILE A 195 22.09 -0.86 2.99
N PHE A 196 21.40 -1.77 2.30
CA PHE A 196 21.94 -3.07 1.93
C PHE A 196 23.19 -2.93 1.04
N ASN A 197 23.11 -2.12 -0.02
CA ASN A 197 24.22 -1.90 -0.95
C ASN A 197 25.43 -1.26 -0.24
N LEU A 198 25.21 -0.29 0.66
CA LEU A 198 26.28 0.34 1.46
C LEU A 198 26.90 -0.63 2.47
N SER A 199 26.15 -1.64 2.91
CA SER A 199 26.61 -2.68 3.84
C SER A 199 27.20 -3.90 3.12
N ALA A 200 27.31 -3.87 1.79
CA ALA A 200 27.96 -4.92 1.04
C ALA A 200 29.45 -4.98 1.40
N LYS A 201 29.96 -6.20 1.60
CA LYS A 201 31.37 -6.43 1.91
C LYS A 201 32.22 -6.15 0.68
N ILE A 202 33.39 -5.56 0.90
CA ILE A 202 34.34 -5.24 -0.17
C ILE A 202 34.78 -6.51 -0.92
N GLU A 203 35.00 -7.62 -0.20
CA GLU A 203 35.31 -8.91 -0.81
C GLU A 203 34.21 -9.35 -1.78
N ASP A 204 32.94 -9.32 -1.36
CA ASP A 204 31.80 -9.69 -2.20
C ASP A 204 31.68 -8.80 -3.44
N LEU A 205 31.96 -7.50 -3.31
CA LEU A 205 31.92 -6.57 -4.44
C LEU A 205 33.06 -6.80 -5.45
N LEU A 206 34.24 -7.16 -4.97
CA LEU A 206 35.41 -7.43 -5.82
C LEU A 206 35.33 -8.78 -6.52
N PHE A 207 34.81 -9.81 -5.85
CA PHE A 207 34.74 -11.17 -6.37
C PHE A 207 33.35 -11.54 -6.94
N LYS A 208 32.30 -10.75 -6.69
CA LYS A 208 30.91 -10.99 -7.15
C LYS A 208 30.39 -12.41 -6.84
N GLY A 209 30.89 -13.05 -5.79
CA GLY A 209 30.54 -14.44 -5.46
C GLY A 209 31.06 -15.48 -6.45
N SER A 210 31.98 -15.12 -7.35
CA SER A 210 32.65 -16.07 -8.24
C SER A 210 33.53 -17.05 -7.45
N VAL A 211 33.60 -18.29 -7.94
CA VAL A 211 34.57 -19.28 -7.45
C VAL A 211 35.98 -18.76 -7.75
N ARG A 212 36.81 -18.67 -6.71
CA ARG A 212 38.19 -18.17 -6.82
C ARG A 212 39.04 -19.20 -7.56
N VAL A 213 39.39 -18.92 -8.82
CA VAL A 213 40.20 -19.83 -9.64
C VAL A 213 41.63 -19.97 -9.09
N MET A 214 42.12 -18.98 -8.35
CA MET A 214 43.42 -19.02 -7.69
C MET A 214 43.54 -20.16 -6.65
N ASP A 215 42.41 -20.67 -6.16
CA ASP A 215 42.31 -21.80 -5.21
C ASP A 215 42.09 -23.17 -5.89
N ILE A 216 42.10 -23.24 -7.23
CA ILE A 216 42.05 -24.50 -7.98
C ILE A 216 43.40 -25.22 -7.87
N LYS A 217 43.38 -26.56 -7.82
CA LYS A 217 44.59 -27.38 -7.83
C LYS A 217 45.21 -27.42 -9.22
N LEU A 218 46.54 -27.30 -9.29
CA LEU A 218 47.31 -27.32 -10.52
C LEU A 218 46.99 -28.56 -11.36
N ASN A 219 47.00 -29.76 -10.77
CA ASN A 219 46.72 -30.98 -11.53
C ASN A 219 45.30 -31.03 -12.11
N ASP A 220 44.30 -30.43 -11.43
CA ASP A 220 42.93 -30.36 -11.93
C ASP A 220 42.87 -29.43 -13.15
N PHE A 221 43.53 -28.27 -13.09
CA PHE A 221 43.68 -27.36 -14.23
C PHE A 221 44.41 -28.02 -15.41
N LEU A 222 45.55 -28.66 -15.17
CA LEU A 222 46.32 -29.33 -16.23
C LEU A 222 45.49 -30.43 -16.90
N THR A 223 44.70 -31.19 -16.13
CA THR A 223 43.83 -32.25 -16.64
C THR A 223 42.71 -31.68 -17.52
N LEU A 224 42.06 -30.61 -17.07
CA LEU A 224 40.86 -30.07 -17.71
C LEU A 224 41.17 -29.18 -18.92
N GLU A 225 42.26 -28.41 -18.88
CA GLU A 225 42.54 -27.35 -19.86
C GLU A 225 43.79 -27.62 -20.71
N LEU A 226 44.62 -28.60 -20.35
CA LEU A 226 45.93 -28.85 -20.97
C LEU A 226 46.20 -30.35 -21.27
N ASP A 227 45.15 -31.15 -21.43
CA ASP A 227 45.22 -32.60 -21.77
C ASP A 227 46.05 -33.44 -20.79
N GLY A 228 46.21 -32.97 -19.56
CA GLY A 228 47.05 -33.58 -18.53
C GLY A 228 48.56 -33.46 -18.77
N ARG A 229 48.99 -32.59 -19.70
CA ARG A 229 50.42 -32.27 -19.88
C ARG A 229 51.00 -31.68 -18.60
N GLY A 230 52.17 -32.17 -18.18
CA GLY A 230 52.87 -31.67 -16.99
C GLY A 230 52.34 -32.15 -15.64
N ILE A 231 51.39 -33.11 -15.59
CA ILE A 231 50.88 -33.67 -14.33
C ILE A 231 52.00 -34.42 -13.59
N LEU A 232 52.19 -34.06 -12.32
CA LEU A 232 53.09 -34.77 -11.40
C LEU A 232 52.34 -35.14 -10.13
N ARG A 233 52.63 -36.33 -9.58
CA ARG A 233 52.07 -36.77 -8.28
C ARG A 233 52.39 -35.78 -7.16
N ALA A 234 53.57 -35.15 -7.20
CA ALA A 234 54.01 -34.16 -6.22
C ALA A 234 53.17 -32.87 -6.23
N ASN A 235 52.51 -32.53 -7.34
CA ASN A 235 51.76 -31.28 -7.52
C ASN A 235 50.27 -31.40 -7.14
N ARG A 236 49.84 -32.51 -6.53
CA ARG A 236 48.42 -32.78 -6.22
C ARG A 236 47.75 -31.74 -5.32
N ASN A 237 48.54 -31.04 -4.50
CA ASN A 237 48.05 -30.03 -3.56
C ASN A 237 48.51 -28.61 -3.89
N VAL A 238 49.24 -28.42 -5.00
CA VAL A 238 49.69 -27.09 -5.43
C VAL A 238 48.49 -26.34 -5.98
N LEU A 239 48.26 -25.12 -5.52
CA LEU A 239 47.18 -24.26 -5.99
C LEU A 239 47.69 -23.32 -7.09
N LEU A 240 46.78 -22.86 -7.95
CA LEU A 240 47.17 -22.00 -9.07
C LEU A 240 47.84 -20.71 -8.61
N ARG A 241 47.42 -20.11 -7.49
CA ARG A 241 48.09 -18.92 -6.93
C ARG A 241 49.57 -19.15 -6.63
N ASP A 242 49.93 -20.36 -6.18
CA ASP A 242 51.31 -20.68 -5.80
C ASP A 242 52.11 -21.07 -7.06
N PHE A 243 51.47 -21.79 -7.98
CA PHE A 243 52.06 -22.19 -9.26
C PHE A 243 52.47 -20.98 -10.13
N PHE A 244 51.58 -20.00 -10.31
CA PHE A 244 51.85 -18.85 -11.18
C PHE A 244 52.89 -17.87 -10.62
N ILE A 245 53.27 -17.98 -9.34
CA ILE A 245 54.41 -17.23 -8.78
C ILE A 245 55.73 -17.76 -9.35
N ASN A 246 55.87 -19.09 -9.45
CA ASN A 246 57.10 -19.71 -9.94
C ASN A 246 56.87 -21.05 -10.68
N PRO A 247 56.38 -21.02 -11.93
CA PRO A 247 56.00 -22.23 -12.67
C PRO A 247 57.13 -23.24 -12.85
N THR A 248 58.37 -22.77 -12.99
CA THR A 248 59.57 -23.61 -13.21
C THR A 248 59.91 -24.49 -12.01
N SER A 249 59.49 -24.11 -10.81
CA SER A 249 59.68 -24.93 -9.61
C SER A 249 58.74 -26.15 -9.56
N HIS A 250 57.62 -26.08 -10.29
CA HIS A 250 56.57 -27.11 -10.29
C HIS A 250 56.59 -27.99 -11.53
N ILE A 251 57.00 -27.47 -12.69
CA ILE A 251 57.19 -28.23 -13.93
C ILE A 251 58.67 -28.13 -14.32
N ARG A 252 59.43 -29.21 -14.05
CA ARG A 252 60.89 -29.24 -14.27
C ARG A 252 61.28 -29.47 -15.73
N ASP A 253 60.40 -30.07 -16.51
CA ASP A 253 60.62 -30.25 -17.95
C ASP A 253 60.37 -28.91 -18.65
N ALA A 254 61.45 -28.28 -19.10
CA ALA A 254 61.40 -26.99 -19.77
C ALA A 254 60.65 -27.05 -21.11
N GLY A 255 60.69 -28.18 -21.83
CA GLY A 255 59.96 -28.35 -23.09
C GLY A 255 58.46 -28.36 -22.85
N VAL A 256 58.00 -29.18 -21.90
CA VAL A 256 56.59 -29.27 -21.52
C VAL A 256 56.07 -27.94 -20.95
N LEU A 257 56.87 -27.26 -20.12
CA LEU A 257 56.48 -25.95 -19.59
C LEU A 257 56.35 -24.90 -20.71
N ASN A 258 57.26 -24.88 -21.67
CA ASN A 258 57.18 -23.95 -22.81
C ASN A 258 55.94 -24.20 -23.68
N GLU A 259 55.58 -25.46 -23.92
CA GLU A 259 54.35 -25.82 -24.65
C GLU A 259 53.09 -25.38 -23.89
N ILE A 260 53.06 -25.56 -22.57
CA ILE A 260 51.97 -25.11 -21.71
C ILE A 260 51.87 -23.57 -21.75
N GLN A 261 52.98 -22.86 -21.62
CA GLN A 261 53.02 -21.40 -21.62
C GLN A 261 52.64 -20.81 -22.99
N ALA A 262 52.92 -21.51 -24.09
CA ALA A 262 52.47 -21.12 -25.41
C ALA A 262 50.95 -21.27 -25.62
N SER A 263 50.24 -21.97 -24.72
CA SER A 263 48.81 -22.18 -24.83
C SER A 263 47.99 -20.95 -24.42
N GLY A 264 46.91 -20.69 -25.16
CA GLY A 264 45.96 -19.64 -24.80
C GLY A 264 45.22 -19.92 -23.48
N ALA A 265 45.06 -21.20 -23.10
CA ALA A 265 44.45 -21.58 -21.82
C ALA A 265 45.32 -21.15 -20.62
N TYR A 266 46.64 -21.34 -20.72
CA TYR A 266 47.59 -20.85 -19.72
C TYR A 266 47.54 -19.33 -19.60
N ALA A 267 47.62 -18.60 -20.72
CA ALA A 267 47.61 -17.13 -20.71
C ALA A 267 46.32 -16.55 -20.08
N ARG A 268 45.15 -17.13 -20.39
CA ARG A 268 43.88 -16.72 -19.77
C ARG A 268 43.87 -17.00 -18.27
N MET A 269 44.32 -18.19 -17.88
CA MET A 269 44.31 -18.61 -16.47
C MET A 269 45.30 -17.78 -15.64
N GLU A 270 46.51 -17.56 -16.16
CA GLU A 270 47.52 -16.72 -15.53
C GLU A 270 47.00 -15.31 -15.27
N GLY A 271 46.41 -14.67 -16.29
CA GLY A 271 45.82 -13.34 -16.15
C GLY A 271 44.73 -13.30 -15.08
N THR A 272 43.82 -14.27 -15.09
CA THR A 272 42.72 -14.35 -14.10
C THR A 272 43.25 -14.54 -12.68
N VAL A 273 44.20 -15.46 -12.49
CA VAL A 273 44.78 -15.74 -11.17
C VAL A 273 45.54 -14.53 -10.63
N ARG A 274 46.34 -13.86 -11.46
CA ARG A 274 47.04 -12.62 -11.06
C ARG A 274 46.06 -11.53 -10.62
N GLU A 275 44.98 -11.32 -11.38
CA GLU A 275 43.93 -10.37 -10.99
C GLU A 275 43.23 -10.75 -9.66
N GLU A 276 42.97 -12.03 -9.42
CA GLU A 276 42.37 -12.51 -8.16
C GLU A 276 43.31 -12.33 -6.97
N ILE A 277 44.62 -12.57 -7.17
CA ILE A 277 45.64 -12.31 -6.15
C ILE A 277 45.68 -10.83 -5.80
N ASP A 278 45.70 -9.94 -6.80
CA ASP A 278 45.70 -8.48 -6.60
C ASP A 278 44.45 -8.03 -5.81
N LYS A 279 43.27 -8.55 -6.18
CA LYS A 279 42.01 -8.30 -5.46
C LYS A 279 42.09 -8.82 -4.02
N GLY A 280 42.61 -10.01 -3.81
CA GLY A 280 42.75 -10.63 -2.49
C GLY A 280 43.74 -9.90 -1.58
N GLU A 281 44.84 -9.40 -2.13
CA GLU A 281 45.79 -8.55 -1.41
C GLU A 281 45.16 -7.22 -1.02
N ALA A 282 44.46 -6.56 -1.95
CA ALA A 282 43.71 -5.35 -1.67
C ALA A 282 42.70 -5.55 -0.53
N VAL A 283 41.94 -6.65 -0.56
CA VAL A 283 40.99 -7.01 0.51
C VAL A 283 41.69 -7.18 1.86
N ARG A 284 42.80 -7.93 1.92
CA ARG A 284 43.58 -8.12 3.16
C ARG A 284 44.08 -6.79 3.72
N ARG A 285 44.61 -5.91 2.86
CA ARG A 285 45.10 -4.59 3.26
C ARG A 285 43.97 -3.70 3.78
N LEU A 286 42.86 -3.62 3.06
CA LEU A 286 41.68 -2.87 3.47
C LEU A 286 41.14 -3.35 4.82
N HIS A 287 41.09 -4.67 5.05
CA HIS A 287 40.70 -5.22 6.34
C HIS A 287 41.66 -4.85 7.47
N HIS A 288 42.98 -4.85 7.22
CA HIS A 288 43.98 -4.41 8.19
C HIS A 288 43.79 -2.91 8.55
N GLU A 289 43.32 -2.11 7.60
CA GLU A 289 43.02 -0.68 7.78
C GLU A 289 41.57 -0.42 8.26
N GLY A 290 40.81 -1.46 8.59
CA GLY A 290 39.48 -1.35 9.16
C GLY A 290 38.34 -1.13 8.15
N VAL A 291 38.62 -1.28 6.85
CA VAL A 291 37.65 -1.10 5.76
C VAL A 291 37.09 -2.46 5.33
N PHE A 292 35.87 -2.75 5.76
CA PHE A 292 35.17 -4.02 5.50
C PHE A 292 34.01 -3.87 4.51
N PHE A 293 33.34 -2.71 4.54
CA PHE A 293 32.09 -2.44 3.81
C PHE A 293 32.21 -1.25 2.86
N LEU A 294 31.35 -1.20 1.84
CA LEU A 294 31.32 -0.11 0.88
C LEU A 294 31.13 1.28 1.52
N ARG A 295 30.35 1.37 2.61
CA ARG A 295 30.19 2.61 3.38
C ARG A 295 31.54 3.17 3.87
N GLN A 296 32.44 2.30 4.34
CA GLN A 296 33.75 2.71 4.85
C GLN A 296 34.71 3.06 3.72
N TRP A 297 34.58 2.38 2.57
CA TRP A 297 35.34 2.72 1.36
C TRP A 297 35.12 4.16 0.90
N LYS A 298 33.93 4.71 1.12
CA LYS A 298 33.62 6.10 0.77
C LYS A 298 34.64 7.09 1.33
N ASP A 299 34.90 6.99 2.63
CA ASP A 299 35.74 7.93 3.38
C ASP A 299 37.21 7.48 3.49
N TYR A 300 37.55 6.36 2.85
CA TYR A 300 38.90 5.82 2.86
C TYR A 300 39.86 6.70 2.02
N GLU A 301 40.94 7.17 2.64
CA GLU A 301 41.90 8.07 2.01
C GLU A 301 43.00 7.34 1.23
N GLY A 302 43.41 6.13 1.66
CA GLY A 302 44.53 5.36 1.07
C GLY A 302 44.24 4.70 -0.29
N LYS A 303 43.31 5.24 -1.07
CA LYS A 303 42.85 4.67 -2.37
C LYS A 303 43.96 4.65 -3.42
N ASP A 304 44.93 5.55 -3.33
CA ASP A 304 46.10 5.65 -4.20
C ASP A 304 47.08 4.47 -4.05
N THR A 305 47.07 3.81 -2.89
CA THR A 305 47.92 2.65 -2.61
C THR A 305 47.43 1.35 -3.25
N LEU A 306 46.22 1.33 -3.83
CA LEU A 306 45.60 0.15 -4.41
C LEU A 306 45.65 0.19 -5.93
N THR A 307 45.59 -0.99 -6.56
CA THR A 307 45.56 -1.10 -8.02
C THR A 307 44.37 -0.35 -8.61
N ARG A 308 44.58 0.38 -9.71
CA ARG A 308 43.54 1.12 -10.44
C ARG A 308 42.28 0.29 -10.72
N HIS A 309 42.45 -1.00 -11.02
CA HIS A 309 41.34 -1.93 -11.26
C HIS A 309 40.42 -2.09 -10.03
N VAL A 310 41.00 -2.28 -8.85
CA VAL A 310 40.25 -2.43 -7.59
C VAL A 310 39.51 -1.12 -7.27
N CYS A 311 40.21 0.01 -7.34
CA CYS A 311 39.61 1.32 -7.09
C CYS A 311 38.48 1.63 -8.06
N GLY A 312 38.69 1.38 -9.36
CA GLY A 312 37.67 1.59 -10.39
C GLY A 312 36.41 0.76 -10.13
N LYS A 313 36.56 -0.49 -9.68
CA LYS A 313 35.44 -1.37 -9.38
C LYS A 313 34.64 -0.91 -8.16
N LEU A 314 35.31 -0.60 -7.06
CA LEU A 314 34.64 -0.11 -5.84
C LEU A 314 34.02 1.28 -6.03
N ASN A 315 34.71 2.19 -6.71
CA ASN A 315 34.18 3.51 -7.04
C ASN A 315 32.98 3.41 -7.99
N GLY A 316 33.01 2.53 -8.98
CA GLY A 316 31.87 2.31 -9.87
C GLY A 316 30.61 1.89 -9.12
N VAL A 317 30.74 0.97 -8.15
CA VAL A 317 29.61 0.57 -7.30
C VAL A 317 29.18 1.72 -6.39
N LEU A 318 30.13 2.43 -5.77
CA LEU A 318 29.84 3.56 -4.88
C LEU A 318 29.07 4.67 -5.62
N THR A 319 29.55 5.08 -6.80
CA THR A 319 28.90 6.10 -7.63
C THR A 319 27.48 5.68 -8.00
N HIS A 320 27.26 4.40 -8.36
CA HIS A 320 25.92 3.92 -8.65
C HIS A 320 24.97 4.07 -7.43
N VAL A 321 25.44 3.73 -6.23
CA VAL A 321 24.67 3.90 -5.00
C VAL A 321 24.43 5.38 -4.67
N GLU A 322 25.43 6.25 -4.88
CA GLU A 322 25.29 7.69 -4.68
C GLU A 322 24.27 8.31 -5.64
N THR A 323 24.26 7.90 -6.91
CA THR A 323 23.23 8.30 -7.87
C THR A 323 21.84 7.90 -7.39
N GLN A 324 21.65 6.65 -6.91
CA GLN A 324 20.37 6.21 -6.35
C GLN A 324 19.91 7.04 -5.15
N ILE A 325 20.85 7.45 -4.29
CA ILE A 325 20.56 8.34 -3.14
C ILE A 325 20.06 9.69 -3.63
N ILE A 326 20.78 10.33 -4.56
CA ILE A 326 20.42 11.64 -5.11
C ILE A 326 19.04 11.59 -5.77
N GLU A 327 18.81 10.59 -6.62
CA GLU A 327 17.52 10.39 -7.30
C GLU A 327 16.36 10.14 -6.33
N ALA A 328 16.60 9.38 -5.24
CA ALA A 328 15.59 9.17 -4.21
C ALA A 328 15.27 10.46 -3.44
N GLU A 329 16.29 11.24 -3.07
CA GLU A 329 16.11 12.53 -2.40
C GLU A 329 15.40 13.56 -3.28
N GLU A 330 15.75 13.63 -4.58
CA GLU A 330 15.06 14.51 -5.52
C GLU A 330 13.60 14.13 -5.69
N ARG A 331 13.28 12.84 -5.81
CA ARG A 331 11.89 12.38 -5.87
C ARG A 331 11.11 12.78 -4.62
N GLN A 332 11.70 12.59 -3.43
CA GLN A 332 11.09 13.03 -2.17
C GLN A 332 10.87 14.55 -2.13
N ARG A 333 11.84 15.34 -2.58
CA ARG A 333 11.72 16.80 -2.66
C ARG A 333 10.60 17.23 -3.61
N ARG A 334 10.56 16.68 -4.83
CA ARG A 334 9.51 16.97 -5.82
C ARG A 334 8.12 16.61 -5.28
N GLU A 335 7.98 15.45 -4.65
CA GLU A 335 6.70 15.05 -4.04
C GLU A 335 6.30 15.96 -2.87
N ALA A 336 7.24 16.35 -2.01
CA ALA A 336 6.98 17.25 -0.89
C ALA A 336 6.59 18.65 -1.37
N GLU A 337 7.26 19.15 -2.42
CA GLU A 337 6.94 20.42 -3.05
C GLU A 337 5.57 20.39 -3.73
N GLU A 338 5.23 19.31 -4.44
CA GLU A 338 3.90 19.14 -5.04
C GLU A 338 2.81 19.07 -3.97
N ARG A 339 3.04 18.35 -2.86
CA ARG A 339 2.13 18.33 -1.70
C ARG A 339 1.95 19.73 -1.11
N ARG A 340 3.04 20.48 -0.95
CA ARG A 340 3.01 21.86 -0.44
C ARG A 340 2.23 22.77 -1.38
N ARG A 341 2.46 22.67 -2.69
CA ARG A 341 1.75 23.44 -3.71
C ARG A 341 0.26 23.13 -3.70
N ARG A 342 -0.14 21.85 -3.69
CA ARG A 342 -1.55 21.46 -3.59
C ARG A 342 -2.20 21.95 -2.28
N ALA A 343 -1.47 21.92 -1.17
CA ALA A 343 -1.96 22.48 0.10
C ALA A 343 -2.13 24.00 0.03
N GLN A 344 -1.22 24.72 -0.65
CA GLN A 344 -1.35 26.16 -0.88
C GLN A 344 -2.48 26.50 -1.85
N GLU A 345 -2.63 25.75 -2.95
CA GLU A 345 -3.75 25.89 -3.90
C GLU A 345 -5.08 25.64 -3.17
N MET A 346 -5.20 24.57 -2.39
CA MET A 346 -6.40 24.30 -1.60
C MET A 346 -6.67 25.37 -0.54
N LYS A 347 -5.63 25.88 0.13
CA LYS A 347 -5.75 27.02 1.06
C LYS A 347 -6.27 28.28 0.34
N PHE A 348 -5.74 28.57 -0.84
CA PHE A 348 -6.18 29.69 -1.67
C PHE A 348 -7.63 29.50 -2.11
N THR A 349 -7.99 28.33 -2.65
CA THR A 349 -9.36 28.00 -3.05
C THR A 349 -10.34 28.12 -1.89
N ILE A 350 -10.03 27.56 -0.71
CA ILE A 350 -10.90 27.69 0.47
C ILE A 350 -11.05 29.16 0.89
N SER A 351 -9.97 29.95 0.85
CA SER A 351 -10.03 31.39 1.15
C SER A 351 -10.95 32.12 0.16
N THR A 352 -10.77 31.89 -1.14
CA THR A 352 -11.60 32.49 -2.19
C THR A 352 -13.06 32.06 -2.08
N THR A 353 -13.34 30.77 -1.85
CA THR A 353 -14.71 30.27 -1.68
C THR A 353 -15.36 30.83 -0.42
N ILE A 354 -14.63 30.96 0.70
CA ILE A 354 -15.15 31.61 1.92
C ILE A 354 -15.44 33.09 1.66
N GLU A 355 -14.54 33.81 0.99
CA GLU A 355 -14.79 35.19 0.59
C GLU A 355 -16.02 35.28 -0.32
N ASP A 356 -16.12 34.45 -1.35
CA ASP A 356 -17.25 34.47 -2.27
C ASP A 356 -18.57 34.07 -1.60
N VAL A 357 -18.57 33.14 -0.63
CA VAL A 357 -19.76 32.76 0.14
C VAL A 357 -20.15 33.84 1.14
N LEU A 358 -19.19 34.43 1.85
CA LEU A 358 -19.45 35.50 2.81
C LEU A 358 -19.87 36.82 2.13
N PHE A 359 -19.41 37.06 0.90
CA PHE A 359 -19.64 38.31 0.17
C PHE A 359 -20.55 38.15 -1.07
N LYS A 360 -21.19 36.98 -1.27
CA LYS A 360 -22.23 36.78 -2.30
C LYS A 360 -23.50 37.53 -1.91
N GLY A 361 -23.57 38.80 -2.33
CA GLY A 361 -24.77 39.64 -2.23
C GLY A 361 -24.62 40.84 -1.31
N GLU A 362 -23.59 40.88 -0.46
CA GLU A 362 -23.22 42.09 0.29
C GLU A 362 -21.95 42.68 -0.31
N PHE A 363 -22.06 43.89 -0.84
CA PHE A 363 -20.95 44.69 -1.35
C PHE A 363 -19.72 44.54 -0.45
N ARG A 364 -18.51 44.37 -1.02
CA ARG A 364 -17.24 44.36 -0.27
C ARG A 364 -17.03 45.73 0.39
N TYR A 365 -17.68 45.94 1.54
CA TYR A 365 -17.69 47.21 2.25
C TYR A 365 -16.31 47.55 2.81
N LYS A 366 -15.45 46.54 3.03
CA LYS A 366 -14.08 46.74 3.53
C LYS A 366 -13.18 47.57 2.60
N GLU A 367 -13.33 47.37 1.29
CA GLU A 367 -12.53 48.05 0.26
C GLU A 367 -13.21 49.30 -0.30
N LYS A 368 -14.42 49.62 0.20
CA LYS A 368 -15.19 50.78 -0.27
C LYS A 368 -14.77 52.04 0.46
N LYS A 369 -14.57 53.13 -0.27
CA LYS A 369 -14.31 54.45 0.33
C LYS A 369 -15.53 54.92 1.12
N LEU A 370 -15.28 55.48 2.31
CA LEU A 370 -16.31 55.97 3.23
C LEU A 370 -17.25 56.98 2.53
N ASN A 371 -16.70 57.95 1.80
CA ASN A 371 -17.51 58.96 1.12
C ASN A 371 -18.38 58.37 -0.02
N ASP A 372 -17.89 57.37 -0.75
CA ASP A 372 -18.67 56.68 -1.79
C ASP A 372 -19.81 55.85 -1.18
N PHE A 373 -19.59 55.28 0.01
CA PHE A 373 -20.63 54.60 0.78
C PHE A 373 -21.71 55.58 1.28
N LEU A 374 -21.32 56.70 1.87
CA LEU A 374 -22.23 57.73 2.38
C LEU A 374 -23.03 58.39 1.26
N LEU A 375 -22.41 58.64 0.11
CA LEU A 375 -23.09 59.16 -1.07
C LEU A 375 -24.16 58.18 -1.57
N MET A 376 -23.82 56.89 -1.67
CA MET A 376 -24.72 55.87 -2.20
C MET A 376 -25.87 55.50 -1.26
N ARG A 377 -25.64 55.44 0.06
CA ARG A 377 -26.65 54.98 1.04
C ARG A 377 -27.39 56.11 1.75
N PHE A 378 -26.76 57.26 1.92
CA PHE A 378 -27.30 58.38 2.70
C PHE A 378 -27.47 59.68 1.88
N GLY A 379 -27.27 59.61 0.55
CA GLY A 379 -27.49 60.74 -0.36
C GLY A 379 -26.46 61.86 -0.20
N GLY A 380 -25.27 61.54 0.31
CA GLY A 380 -24.17 62.51 0.50
C GLY A 380 -24.20 63.25 1.83
N ARG A 381 -25.16 62.95 2.72
CA ARG A 381 -25.15 63.46 4.09
C ARG A 381 -24.00 62.85 4.89
N GLY A 382 -23.20 63.70 5.53
CA GLY A 382 -22.02 63.29 6.31
C GLY A 382 -20.72 63.11 5.52
N VAL A 383 -20.70 63.48 4.23
CA VAL A 383 -19.46 63.47 3.42
C VAL A 383 -18.48 64.52 3.95
N VAL A 384 -17.32 64.09 4.42
CA VAL A 384 -16.29 64.98 4.98
C VAL A 384 -15.23 65.25 3.91
N ALA A 385 -14.98 66.53 3.61
CA ALA A 385 -14.09 66.97 2.54
C ALA A 385 -12.63 66.49 2.72
N ASN A 386 -12.22 66.22 3.97
CA ASN A 386 -10.86 65.85 4.35
C ASN A 386 -10.61 64.32 4.30
N ASN A 387 -11.66 63.51 4.13
CA ASN A 387 -11.66 62.05 4.29
C ASN A 387 -11.79 61.31 2.95
N ARG A 388 -11.27 61.88 1.86
CA ARG A 388 -11.58 61.45 0.47
C ARG A 388 -11.08 60.05 0.08
N ASP A 389 -10.17 59.46 0.83
CA ASP A 389 -9.57 58.15 0.52
C ASP A 389 -9.64 57.13 1.68
N ILE A 390 -10.41 57.41 2.73
CA ILE A 390 -10.54 56.48 3.87
C ILE A 390 -11.41 55.30 3.46
N LEU A 391 -10.90 54.10 3.67
CA LEU A 391 -11.67 52.86 3.52
C LEU A 391 -12.63 52.71 4.69
N LEU A 392 -13.84 52.23 4.41
CA LEU A 392 -14.88 52.05 5.41
C LEU A 392 -14.43 51.07 6.53
N GLU A 393 -13.53 50.13 6.23
CA GLU A 393 -12.89 49.28 7.24
C GLU A 393 -12.05 50.08 8.25
N GLU A 394 -11.29 51.08 7.80
CA GLU A 394 -10.46 51.91 8.67
C GLU A 394 -11.31 52.83 9.55
N PHE A 395 -12.43 53.32 9.02
CA PHE A 395 -13.39 54.12 9.78
C PHE A 395 -14.03 53.34 10.95
N PHE A 396 -14.47 52.09 10.72
CA PHE A 396 -15.11 51.29 11.78
C PHE A 396 -14.16 50.86 12.89
N LYS A 397 -12.84 50.90 12.67
CA LYS A 397 -11.84 50.63 13.71
C LYS A 397 -11.78 51.74 14.76
N GLU A 398 -11.96 53.00 14.36
CA GLU A 398 -11.90 54.14 15.29
C GLU A 398 -12.71 55.37 14.78
N PRO A 399 -14.05 55.33 14.87
CA PRO A 399 -14.93 56.32 14.22
C PRO A 399 -14.74 57.76 14.74
N ALA A 400 -14.46 57.91 16.04
CA ALA A 400 -14.31 59.21 16.72
C ALA A 400 -13.10 60.02 16.22
N ARG A 401 -12.15 59.38 15.54
CA ARG A 401 -10.99 60.07 14.93
C ARG A 401 -11.36 60.87 13.69
N TYR A 402 -12.46 60.49 13.02
CA TYR A 402 -12.84 61.00 11.71
C TYR A 402 -14.17 61.79 11.73
N ILE A 403 -14.93 61.65 12.82
CA ILE A 403 -16.08 62.50 13.15
C ILE A 403 -15.66 63.33 14.35
N HIS A 404 -15.24 64.57 14.10
CA HIS A 404 -15.07 65.55 15.16
C HIS A 404 -16.47 66.07 15.51
N ASP A 405 -16.92 65.84 16.74
CA ASP A 405 -18.17 66.40 17.25
C ASP A 405 -18.18 67.91 17.01
N ALA A 406 -19.12 68.38 16.19
CA ALA A 406 -19.66 69.71 16.33
C ALA A 406 -20.87 69.57 17.27
N GLU A 407 -20.90 70.37 18.34
CA GLU A 407 -22.07 70.53 19.18
C GLU A 407 -23.33 70.78 18.33
N VAL A 408 -24.38 70.00 18.65
CA VAL A 408 -25.82 70.08 18.29
C VAL A 408 -26.24 69.68 16.88
#